data_AF-A0A0Q5JDG3-F1
#
_entry.id   AF-A0A0Q5JDG3-F1
#
_cell.length_a   1.000
_cell.length_b   1.000
_cell.length_c   1.000
_cell.angle_alpha   90.00
_cell.angle_beta   90.00
_cell.angle_gamma   90.00
#
_symmetry.space_group_name_H-M   'P 1'
#
loop_
_entity.id
_entity.type
_entity.pdbx_description
1 polymer ?
#
loop_
_entity_poly.entity_id
_entity_poly.type
_entity_poly.pdbx_seq_one_letter_code
_entity_poly.pdbx_strand_id
1 'polypeptide(L)'
;MSDRPDPSTADLVAVVVARLIGPDSLPLQIRGGQFVDEREVAELLDAMRALVGRFTDESAVPKELALATVGTATRFENAQYPQEQQDRLEDLGAEVERLAEEMFGT
;
A
#
# COMPACT_ATOMS: atom_id res chain seq x y z
N MET A 1 -1.72 21.21 19.19
CA MET A 1 -0.85 21.18 17.99
C MET A 1 0.11 20.04 18.18
N SER A 2 -0.02 18.98 17.39
CA SER A 2 0.86 17.81 17.51
C SER A 2 2.17 18.15 16.79
N ASP A 3 3.24 18.26 17.57
CA ASP A 3 4.60 18.63 17.13
C ASP A 3 5.37 17.39 16.65
N ARG A 4 4.72 16.54 15.83
CA ARG A 4 5.42 15.45 15.17
C ARG A 4 6.02 15.97 13.86
N PRO A 5 7.33 15.81 13.64
CA PRO A 5 7.91 16.09 12.34
C PRO A 5 7.22 15.19 11.30
N ASP A 6 7.04 15.72 10.09
CA ASP A 6 6.58 14.91 8.96
C ASP A 6 7.49 13.69 8.80
N PRO A 7 6.93 12.48 8.56
CA PRO A 7 7.72 11.26 8.44
C PRO A 7 8.74 11.39 7.30
N SER A 8 9.95 10.87 7.47
CA SER A 8 10.96 10.92 6.40
C SER A 8 10.53 10.04 5.21
N THR A 9 11.14 10.25 4.03
CA THR A 9 10.79 9.42 2.85
C THR A 9 11.14 7.96 3.09
N ALA A 10 12.23 7.71 3.82
CA ALA A 10 12.63 6.38 4.24
C ALA A 10 11.58 5.73 5.16
N ASP A 11 11.02 6.47 6.11
CA ASP A 11 9.97 5.95 7.01
C ASP A 11 8.72 5.57 6.23
N LEU A 12 8.30 6.42 5.29
CA LEU A 12 7.14 6.15 4.43
C LEU A 12 7.36 4.92 3.55
N VAL A 13 8.53 4.78 2.94
CA VAL A 13 8.89 3.58 2.15
C VAL A 13 8.85 2.33 3.03
N ALA A 14 9.40 2.39 4.25
CA ALA A 14 9.38 1.26 5.17
C ALA A 14 7.96 0.82 5.53
N VAL A 15 7.03 1.77 5.72
CA VAL A 15 5.61 1.48 5.95
C VAL A 15 5.01 0.75 4.76
N VAL A 16 5.16 1.26 3.54
CA VAL A 16 4.59 0.63 2.33
C VAL A 16 5.15 -0.78 2.13
N VAL A 17 6.46 -0.95 2.27
CA VAL A 17 7.13 -2.26 2.14
C VAL A 17 6.61 -3.24 3.20
N ALA A 18 6.53 -2.82 4.46
CA ALA A 18 6.01 -3.66 5.53
C ALA A 18 4.56 -4.09 5.30
N ARG A 19 3.70 -3.16 4.85
CA ARG A 19 2.27 -3.39 4.63
C ARG A 19 1.96 -4.23 3.40
N LEU A 20 2.81 -4.20 2.36
CA LEU A 20 2.58 -4.95 1.12
C LEU A 20 3.31 -6.29 1.04
N ILE A 21 4.55 -6.37 1.55
CA ILE A 21 5.41 -7.56 1.40
C ILE A 21 6.14 -7.98 2.68
N GLY A 22 5.88 -7.31 3.81
CA GLY A 22 6.40 -7.69 5.11
C GLY A 22 5.79 -8.98 5.69
N PRO A 23 6.31 -9.45 6.85
CA PRO A 23 5.90 -10.71 7.47
C PRO A 23 4.44 -10.72 7.94
N ASP A 24 3.88 -9.56 8.27
CA ASP A 24 2.48 -9.37 8.70
C ASP A 24 1.70 -8.51 7.68
N SER A 25 2.08 -8.59 6.40
CA SER A 25 1.53 -7.76 5.34
C SER A 25 0.04 -8.02 5.08
N LEU A 26 -0.66 -7.01 4.58
CA LEU A 26 -2.08 -7.08 4.24
C LEU A 26 -2.37 -8.25 3.28
N PRO A 27 -1.59 -8.49 2.20
CA PRO A 27 -1.78 -9.67 1.35
C PRO A 27 -1.68 -11.01 2.09
N LEU A 28 -0.80 -11.15 3.08
CA LEU A 28 -0.68 -12.37 3.86
C LEU A 28 -1.88 -12.56 4.78
N GLN A 29 -2.35 -11.49 5.42
CA GLN A 29 -3.56 -11.52 6.24
C GLN A 29 -4.79 -11.90 5.41
N ILE A 30 -4.96 -11.25 4.25
CA ILE A 30 -6.04 -11.52 3.29
C ILE A 30 -6.02 -12.98 2.87
N ARG A 31 -4.88 -13.50 2.43
CA ARG A 31 -4.74 -14.91 2.02
C ARG A 31 -5.02 -15.88 3.16
N GLY A 32 -4.66 -15.51 4.39
CA GLY A 32 -4.92 -16.29 5.60
C GLY A 32 -6.38 -16.27 6.05
N GLY A 33 -7.26 -15.53 5.36
CA GLY A 33 -8.65 -15.36 5.77
C GLY A 33 -8.80 -14.50 7.03
N GLN A 34 -7.79 -13.69 7.36
CA GLN A 34 -7.77 -12.82 8.53
C GLN A 34 -8.46 -11.48 8.25
N PHE A 35 -9.11 -10.94 9.27
CA PHE A 35 -9.70 -9.61 9.20
C PHE A 35 -8.62 -8.56 8.92
N VAL A 36 -8.83 -7.76 7.88
CA VAL A 36 -7.96 -6.63 7.52
C VAL A 36 -8.34 -5.43 8.39
N ASP A 37 -7.40 -4.96 9.21
CA ASP A 37 -7.63 -3.80 10.07
C ASP A 37 -7.61 -2.50 9.23
N GLU A 38 -8.71 -1.75 9.28
CA GLU A 38 -8.88 -0.49 8.56
C GLU A 38 -7.81 0.55 8.89
N ARG A 39 -7.21 0.48 10.09
CA ARG A 39 -6.10 1.36 10.49
C ARG A 39 -4.83 1.05 9.72
N GLU A 40 -4.59 -0.22 9.42
CA GLU A 40 -3.44 -0.68 8.64
C GLU A 40 -3.58 -0.31 7.16
N VAL A 41 -4.82 -0.40 6.66
CA VAL A 41 -5.18 0.08 5.31
C VAL A 41 -4.98 1.58 5.21
N ALA A 42 -5.49 2.35 6.19
CA ALA A 42 -5.32 3.80 6.22
C ALA A 42 -3.84 4.19 6.26
N GLU A 43 -3.04 3.52 7.10
CA GLU A 43 -1.60 3.77 7.19
C GLU A 43 -0.87 3.50 5.86
N LEU A 44 -1.21 2.41 5.17
CA LEU A 44 -0.68 2.12 3.83
C LEU A 44 -1.02 3.24 2.84
N LEU A 45 -2.31 3.58 2.73
CA LEU A 45 -2.79 4.55 1.74
C LEU A 45 -2.24 5.95 2.01
N ASP A 46 -2.16 6.37 3.27
CA ASP A 46 -1.59 7.66 3.65
C ASP A 46 -0.09 7.72 3.34
N ALA A 47 0.64 6.63 3.58
CA ALA A 47 2.05 6.56 3.23
C ALA A 47 2.27 6.63 1.70
N MET A 48 1.48 5.89 0.92
CA MET A 48 1.56 5.92 -0.54
C MET A 48 1.23 7.30 -1.10
N ARG A 49 0.18 7.97 -0.62
CA ARG A 49 -0.18 9.34 -1.04
C ARG A 49 0.92 10.35 -0.73
N ALA A 50 1.54 10.23 0.45
CA ALA A 50 2.68 11.07 0.81
C ALA A 50 3.89 10.83 -0.09
N LEU A 51 4.12 9.58 -0.52
CA LEU A 51 5.20 9.24 -1.45
C LEU A 51 4.93 9.71 -2.89
N VAL A 52 3.68 9.65 -3.38
CA VAL A 52 3.29 10.25 -4.68
C VAL A 52 3.76 11.70 -4.74
N GLY A 53 3.41 12.51 -3.73
CA GLY A 53 3.80 13.92 -3.68
C GLY A 53 5.30 14.17 -3.56
N ARG A 54 6.09 13.18 -3.11
CA ARG A 54 7.56 13.30 -3.00
C ARG A 54 8.28 12.86 -4.25
N PHE A 55 7.77 11.85 -4.95
CA PHE A 55 8.41 11.30 -6.13
C PHE A 55 7.90 11.89 -7.45
N THR A 56 6.89 12.78 -7.42
CA THR A 56 6.34 13.43 -8.63
C THR A 56 7.41 14.07 -9.53
N ASP A 57 8.49 14.61 -8.96
CA ASP A 57 9.59 15.27 -9.69
C ASP A 57 10.95 14.56 -9.54
N GLU A 58 10.99 13.38 -8.93
CA GLU A 58 12.24 12.65 -8.72
C GLU A 58 12.55 11.69 -9.87
N SER A 59 13.83 11.62 -10.26
CA SER A 59 14.27 10.77 -11.38
C SER A 59 14.42 9.29 -11.02
N ALA A 60 14.32 8.94 -9.73
CA ALA A 60 14.52 7.58 -9.26
C ALA A 60 13.66 7.27 -8.04
N VAL A 61 12.82 6.25 -8.16
CA VAL A 61 12.07 5.66 -7.06
C VAL A 61 12.88 4.50 -6.45
N PRO A 62 12.90 4.33 -5.10
CA PRO A 62 13.59 3.21 -4.46
C PRO A 62 13.14 1.84 -4.99
N LYS A 63 14.10 0.95 -5.26
CA LYS A 63 13.84 -0.39 -5.80
C LYS A 63 12.92 -1.24 -4.93
N GLU A 64 13.02 -1.10 -3.61
CA GLU A 64 12.18 -1.84 -2.66
C GLU A 64 10.72 -1.43 -2.77
N LEU A 65 10.46 -0.14 -3.02
CA LEU A 65 9.11 0.36 -3.25
C LEU A 65 8.54 -0.20 -4.56
N ALA A 66 9.34 -0.18 -5.64
CA ALA A 66 8.95 -0.78 -6.91
C ALA A 66 8.65 -2.28 -6.78
N LEU A 67 9.46 -3.02 -6.03
CA LEU A 67 9.20 -4.44 -5.76
C LEU A 67 7.90 -4.66 -4.98
N ALA A 68 7.64 -3.82 -3.97
CA ALA A 68 6.47 -3.92 -3.12
C ALA A 68 5.16 -3.68 -3.89
N THR A 69 5.17 -2.74 -4.84
CA THR A 69 3.97 -2.31 -5.59
C THR A 69 3.68 -3.13 -6.85
N VAL A 70 4.63 -3.91 -7.38
CA VAL A 70 4.40 -4.73 -8.57
C VAL A 70 3.30 -5.77 -8.30
N GLY A 71 2.25 -5.79 -9.13
CA GLY A 71 1.19 -6.80 -9.07
C GLY A 71 0.38 -6.76 -7.77
N THR A 72 0.15 -5.56 -7.21
CA THR A 72 -0.64 -5.40 -5.99
C THR A 72 -2.10 -5.75 -6.17
N ALA A 73 -2.74 -5.45 -7.30
CA ALA A 73 -4.17 -5.74 -7.50
C ALA A 73 -4.51 -7.22 -7.27
N THR A 74 -3.71 -8.15 -7.80
CA THR A 74 -3.90 -9.61 -7.62
C THR A 74 -3.56 -10.12 -6.22
N ARG A 75 -3.05 -9.26 -5.34
CA ARG A 75 -2.75 -9.58 -3.93
C ARG A 75 -3.88 -9.20 -2.98
N PHE A 76 -4.84 -8.38 -3.44
CA PHE A 76 -6.03 -7.99 -2.68
C PHE A 76 -7.26 -8.73 -3.21
N GLU A 77 -7.20 -10.06 -3.16
CA GLU A 77 -8.34 -10.92 -3.53
C GLU A 77 -8.39 -12.13 -2.59
N ASN A 78 -9.61 -12.52 -2.19
CA ASN A 78 -9.84 -13.79 -1.51
C ASN A 78 -11.26 -14.30 -1.78
N ALA A 79 -11.38 -15.33 -2.63
CA ALA A 79 -12.65 -15.94 -3.02
C ALA A 79 -13.40 -16.63 -1.86
N GLN A 80 -12.77 -16.82 -0.69
CA GLN A 80 -13.40 -17.39 0.50
C GLN A 80 -14.20 -16.35 1.31
N TYR A 81 -14.01 -15.06 1.02
CA TYR A 81 -14.75 -13.99 1.69
C TYR A 81 -16.16 -13.80 1.12
N PRO A 82 -17.10 -13.23 1.89
CA PRO A 82 -18.37 -12.75 1.35
C PRO A 82 -18.15 -11.74 0.23
N GLN A 83 -19.06 -11.67 -0.74
CA GLN A 83 -18.95 -10.79 -1.92
C GLN A 83 -18.65 -9.33 -1.52
N GLU A 84 -19.34 -8.79 -0.52
CA GLU A 84 -19.12 -7.41 -0.05
C GLU A 84 -17.66 -7.17 0.36
N GLN A 85 -17.01 -8.17 0.98
CA GLN A 85 -15.62 -8.04 1.38
C GLN A 85 -14.67 -8.27 0.21
N GLN A 86 -15.04 -9.09 -0.78
CA GLN A 86 -14.28 -9.20 -2.04
C GLN A 86 -14.28 -7.88 -2.79
N ASP A 87 -15.45 -7.24 -2.94
CA ASP A 87 -15.59 -5.95 -3.62
C ASP A 87 -14.71 -4.87 -2.96
N ARG A 88 -14.69 -4.83 -1.62
CA ARG A 88 -13.81 -3.90 -0.86
C ARG A 88 -12.32 -4.18 -1.08
N LEU A 89 -11.93 -5.44 -1.23
CA LEU A 89 -10.53 -5.78 -1.49
C LEU A 89 -10.14 -5.42 -2.93
N GLU A 90 -11.03 -5.63 -3.89
CA GLU A 90 -10.83 -5.20 -5.28
C GLU A 90 -10.63 -3.68 -5.37
N ASP A 91 -11.52 -2.89 -4.72
CA ASP A 91 -11.39 -1.44 -4.63
C ASP A 91 -10.06 -1.01 -3.99
N LEU A 92 -9.64 -1.69 -2.92
CA LEU A 92 -8.37 -1.41 -2.25
C LEU A 92 -7.16 -1.76 -3.14
N GLY A 93 -7.20 -2.91 -3.83
CA GLY A 93 -6.16 -3.32 -4.76
C GLY A 93 -5.98 -2.32 -5.90
N ALA A 94 -7.10 -1.83 -6.46
CA ALA A 94 -7.13 -0.82 -7.51
C ALA A 94 -6.59 0.54 -7.03
N GLU A 95 -6.93 0.99 -5.84
CA GLU A 95 -6.40 2.24 -5.26
C GLU A 95 -4.88 2.14 -5.02
N VAL A 96 -4.38 1.01 -4.52
CA VAL A 96 -2.93 0.77 -4.35
C VAL A 96 -2.22 0.78 -5.71
N GLU A 97 -2.78 0.14 -6.73
CA GLU A 97 -2.21 0.15 -8.09
C GLU A 97 -2.21 1.56 -8.69
N ARG A 98 -3.30 2.31 -8.59
CA ARG A 98 -3.37 3.71 -9.03
C ARG A 98 -2.30 4.58 -8.38
N LEU A 99 -2.15 4.48 -7.05
CA LEU A 99 -1.13 5.26 -6.32
C LEU A 99 0.30 4.84 -6.70
N ALA A 100 0.53 3.55 -6.98
CA ALA A 100 1.79 3.08 -7.51
C ALA A 100 2.06 3.67 -8.90
N GLU A 101 1.10 3.58 -9.82
CA GLU A 101 1.20 4.18 -11.15
C GLU A 101 1.50 5.68 -11.08
N GLU A 102 0.87 6.44 -10.18
CA GLU A 102 1.18 7.87 -9.98
C GLU A 102 2.61 8.10 -9.46
N MET A 103 3.19 7.17 -8.69
CA MET A 103 4.58 7.26 -8.24
C MET A 103 5.60 6.94 -9.35
N PHE A 104 5.27 6.07 -10.29
CA PHE A 104 6.21 5.60 -11.34
C PHE A 104 5.94 6.16 -12.73
N GLY A 105 4.74 6.70 -12.96
CA GLY A 105 4.26 7.24 -14.21
C GLY A 105 4.71 8.68 -14.40
N THR A 106 5.90 8.84 -15.00
CA THR A 106 6.32 10.09 -15.65
C THR A 106 5.68 10.24 -17.02
#